data_AF-A0AAU4EV81-F1
#
_entry.id   AF-A0AAU4EV81-F1
#
_cell.length_a   1.000
_cell.length_b   1.000
_cell.length_c   1.000
_cell.angle_alpha   90.00
_cell.angle_beta   90.00
_cell.angle_gamma   90.00
#
_symmetry.space_group_name_H-M   'P 1'
#
loop_
_entity.id
_entity.type
_entity.pdbx_description
1 polymer ?
#
loop_
_entity_poly.entity_id
_entity_poly.type
_entity_poly.pdbx_seq_one_letter_code
_entity_poly.pdbx_strand_id
1 'polypeptide(L)' 'MTASTSYHSRYDLRVERVKNIVMEDTKLNDTKALALAVRMVHELDTVPEPVR' A
#
# COMPACT_ATOMS: atom_id res chain seq x y z
N MET A 1 5.33 -25.93 -16.71
CA MET A 1 5.82 -24.60 -16.28
C MET A 1 5.11 -24.26 -14.97
N THR A 2 5.82 -24.33 -13.85
CA THR A 2 5.32 -23.85 -12.55
C THR A 2 5.38 -22.33 -12.58
N ALA A 3 4.24 -21.68 -12.79
CA ALA A 3 4.13 -20.23 -12.68
C ALA A 3 4.53 -19.84 -11.25
N SER A 4 5.55 -19.00 -11.12
CA SER A 4 5.93 -18.38 -9.85
C SER A 4 4.80 -17.42 -9.46
N THR A 5 3.80 -17.93 -8.75
CA THR A 5 2.76 -17.10 -8.15
C THR A 5 3.44 -16.28 -7.07
N SER A 6 3.71 -15.01 -7.36
CA SER A 6 4.17 -14.07 -6.35
C SER A 6 3.11 -14.02 -5.26
N TYR A 7 3.45 -14.55 -4.09
CA TYR A 7 2.59 -14.46 -2.93
C TYR A 7 2.56 -12.99 -2.49
N HIS A 8 1.47 -12.30 -2.81
CA HIS A 8 1.22 -10.95 -2.33
C HIS A 8 0.36 -11.05 -1.06
N SER A 9 0.89 -10.56 0.06
CA SER A 9 0.10 -10.46 1.28
C SER A 9 -1.08 -9.51 1.06
N ARG A 10 -2.18 -9.68 1.82
CA ARG A 10 -3.28 -8.70 1.84
C ARG A 10 -2.78 -7.30 2.22
N TYR A 11 -1.74 -7.24 3.04
CA TYR A 11 -1.05 -6.01 3.37
C TYR A 11 -0.40 -5.39 2.13
N ASP A 12 0.34 -6.17 1.35
CA ASP A 12 1.02 -5.70 0.14
C ASP A 12 0.04 -5.16 -0.90
N LEU A 13 -1.10 -5.85 -1.08
CA LEU A 13 -2.17 -5.40 -1.98
C LEU A 13 -2.79 -4.06 -1.53
N ARG A 14 -2.89 -3.82 -0.22
CA ARG A 14 -3.40 -2.55 0.32
C ARG A 14 -2.38 -1.43 0.14
N VAL A 15 -1.09 -1.71 0.37
CA VAL A 15 0.00 -0.77 0.12
C VAL A 15 0.04 -0.39 -1.36
N GLU A 16 -0.09 -1.35 -2.27
CA GLU A 16 -0.11 -1.08 -3.71
C GLU A 16 -1.30 -0.21 -4.13
N ARG A 17 -2.49 -0.47 -3.57
CA ARG A 17 -3.67 0.37 -3.82
C ARG A 17 -3.49 1.80 -3.33
N VAL A 18 -2.97 1.99 -2.12
CA VAL A 18 -2.71 3.32 -1.57
C VAL A 18 -1.58 4.01 -2.35
N LYS A 19 -0.55 3.28 -2.78
CA LYS A 19 0.52 3.79 -3.64
C LYS A 19 -0.05 4.32 -4.95
N ASN A 20 -0.94 3.58 -5.60
CA ASN A 20 -1.56 4.01 -6.86
C ASN A 20 -2.36 5.31 -6.67
N ILE A 21 -3.17 5.42 -5.61
CA ILE A 21 -3.92 6.64 -5.28
C ILE A 21 -2.97 7.81 -5.02
N VAL A 22 -1.92 7.59 -4.22
CA VAL A 22 -0.91 8.61 -3.94
C VAL A 22 -0.19 9.04 -5.22
N MET A 23 0.10 8.14 -6.15
CA MET A 23 0.73 8.48 -7.44
C MET A 23 -0.20 9.23 -8.38
N GLU A 24 -1.51 8.97 -8.33
CA GLU A 24 -2.52 9.69 -9.11
C GLU A 24 -2.70 11.13 -8.57
N ASP A 25 -2.77 11.30 -7.26
CA ASP A 25 -3.01 12.60 -6.62
C ASP A 25 -1.73 13.43 -6.41
N THR A 26 -0.57 12.78 -6.36
CA THR A 26 0.71 13.44 -6.15
C THR A 26 1.69 13.04 -7.25
N LYS A 27 2.38 14.03 -7.85
CA LYS A 27 3.48 13.80 -8.82
C LYS A 27 4.74 13.22 -8.15
N LEU A 28 4.59 12.37 -7.13
CA LEU A 28 5.68 11.73 -6.42
C LEU A 28 6.23 10.56 -7.22
N ASN A 29 7.56 10.41 -7.18
CA ASN A 29 8.23 9.25 -7.77
C ASN A 29 7.83 7.96 -7.05
N ASP A 30 7.88 6.85 -7.79
CA ASP A 30 7.43 5.51 -7.38
C ASP A 30 7.93 5.07 -5.98
N THR A 31 9.18 5.35 -5.65
CA THR A 31 9.80 5.02 -4.35
C THR A 31 9.23 5.85 -3.20
N LYS A 32 8.98 7.14 -3.43
CA LYS A 32 8.42 8.05 -2.41
C LYS A 32 6.94 7.77 -2.19
N ALA A 33 6.21 7.47 -3.26
CA ALA A 33 4.81 7.07 -3.18
C ALA A 33 4.66 5.75 -2.41
N LEU A 34 5.54 4.77 -2.65
CA LEU A 34 5.54 3.51 -1.91
C LEU A 34 5.82 3.73 -0.42
N ALA A 35 6.84 4.52 -0.07
CA ALA A 35 7.16 4.80 1.33
C ALA A 35 6.00 5.50 2.07
N LEU A 36 5.29 6.39 1.38
CA LEU A 36 4.14 7.09 1.93
C LEU A 36 2.92 6.17 2.06
N ALA A 37 2.69 5.30 1.08
CA ALA A 37 1.63 4.30 1.12
C ALA A 37 1.80 3.27 2.24
N VAL A 38 3.03 2.78 2.47
CA VAL A 38 3.35 1.88 3.59
C VAL A 38 3.02 2.56 4.92
N ARG A 39 3.42 3.82 5.10
CA ARG A 39 3.11 4.59 6.31
C ARG A 39 1.61 4.78 6.49
N MET A 40 0.89 5.16 5.45
CA MET A 40 -0.57 5.35 5.52
C MET A 40 -1.31 4.06 5.87
N VAL A 41 -0.96 2.92 5.23
CA VAL A 41 -1.58 1.63 5.54
C VAL A 41 -1.24 1.20 6.97
N HIS A 42 0.00 1.41 7.42
CA HIS A 42 0.40 1.10 8.78
C HIS A 42 -0.38 1.92 9.82
N GLU A 43 -0.51 3.24 9.60
CA GLU A 43 -1.29 4.11 10.48
C GLU A 43 -2.77 3.67 10.53
N LEU A 44 -3.39 3.41 9.38
CA LEU A 44 -4.77 2.88 9.31
C LEU A 44 -4.91 1.50 9.98
N ASP A 45 -3.85 0.69 9.96
CA ASP A 45 -3.79 -0.60 10.64
C ASP A 45 -3.62 -0.47 12.17
N THR A 46 -2.98 0.61 12.63
CA THR A 46 -2.84 0.94 14.05
C THR A 46 -4.03 1.74 14.61
N VAL A 47 -4.89 2.31 13.77
CA VAL A 47 -6.14 2.96 14.22
C VAL A 47 -7.07 1.88 14.81
N PRO A 48 -7.53 2.05 16.06
CA PRO A 48 -8.37 1.06 16.72
C PRO A 48 -9.73 0.93 16.02
N GLU A 49 -10.25 -0.30 15.99
CA GLU A 49 -11.48 -0.71 15.29
C GLU A 49 -12.75 0.14 15.48
N PRO A 50 -13.01 0.88 16.58
CA PRO A 50 -14.18 1.75 16.62
C PRO A 50 -14.14 2.93 15.64
N VAL A 51 -13.02 3.16 14.93
CA VAL A 51 -12.83 4.29 14.00
C VAL A 51 -12.56 3.83 12.54
N ARG A 52 -12.35 2.53 12.29
CA ARG A 52 -12.06 1.98 10.95
C ARG A 52 -13.34 1.64 10.19
#